data_AF-A0A1G3UGV1-F1
#
_entry.id   AF-A0A1G3UGV1-F1
#
_cell.length_a   1.000
_cell.length_b   1.000
_cell.length_c   1.000
_cell.angle_alpha   90.00
_cell.angle_beta   90.00
_cell.angle_gamma   90.00
#
_symmetry.space_group_name_H-M   'P 1'
#
loop_
_entity.id
_entity.type
_entity.pdbx_description
1 polymer ?
#
loop_
_entity_poly.entity_id
_entity_poly.type
_entity_poly.pdbx_seq_one_letter_code
_entity_poly.pdbx_strand_id
1 'polypeptide(L)' 'MIKIIKNELIYFLLILLLLALLQHSDLLHSPIARINLMSEKGNYLHPLIWASGLYIIVILVRLIIKYILYLKNKKS' A
#
# COMPACT_ATOMS: atom_id res chain seq x y z
N MET A 1 -17.65 -11.53 -0.81
CA MET A 1 -16.74 -11.15 0.30
C MET A 1 -15.30 -11.56 0.01
N ILE A 2 -15.00 -12.87 -0.17
CA ILE A 2 -13.64 -13.37 -0.46
C ILE A 2 -12.98 -12.69 -1.68
N LYS A 3 -13.70 -12.54 -2.79
CA LYS A 3 -13.17 -11.88 -4.00
C LYS A 3 -12.77 -10.41 -3.77
N ILE A 4 -13.52 -9.69 -2.93
CA ILE A 4 -13.23 -8.29 -2.60
C ILE A 4 -11.97 -8.23 -1.74
N ILE A 5 -11.89 -9.03 -0.68
CA ILE A 5 -10.71 -9.11 0.19
C ILE A 5 -9.47 -9.49 -0.61
N LYS A 6 -9.58 -10.45 -1.54
CA LYS A 6 -8.48 -10.83 -2.44
C LYS A 6 -8.00 -9.65 -3.29
N ASN A 7 -8.92 -8.89 -3.88
CA ASN A 7 -8.56 -7.73 -4.69
C ASN A 7 -7.88 -6.64 -3.86
N GLU A 8 -8.39 -6.36 -2.66
CA GLU A 8 -7.80 -5.37 -1.73
C GLU A 8 -6.40 -5.80 -1.28
N LEU A 9 -6.20 -7.10 -1.00
CA LEU A 9 -4.87 -7.64 -0.71
C LEU A 9 -3.92 -7.47 -1.89
N ILE A 10 -4.38 -7.70 -3.13
CA ILE A 10 -3.57 -7.49 -4.33
C ILE A 10 -3.15 -6.01 -4.45
N TYR A 11 -4.09 -5.07 -4.26
CA TYR A 11 -3.76 -3.64 -4.30
C TYR A 11 -2.75 -3.25 -3.23
N PHE A 12 -2.91 -3.77 -2.02
CA PHE A 12 -1.98 -3.53 -0.92
C PHE A 12 -0.58 -4.09 -1.22
N LEU A 13 -0.50 -5.33 -1.72
CA LEU A 13 0.78 -5.95 -2.08
C LEU A 13 1.48 -5.21 -3.22
N LEU A 14 0.73 -4.72 -4.21
CA LEU A 14 1.28 -3.89 -5.27
C LEU A 14 1.86 -2.59 -4.71
N ILE A 15 1.14 -1.91 -3.81
CA ILE A 15 1.62 -0.69 -3.16
C ILE A 15 2.87 -0.97 -2.32
N LEU A 16 2.87 -2.05 -1.54
CA LEU A 16 4.02 -2.47 -0.74
C LEU A 16 5.25 -2.73 -1.61
N LEU A 17 5.08 -3.47 -2.71
CA LEU A 17 6.15 -3.78 -3.64
C LEU A 17 6.70 -2.51 -4.30
N LEU A 18 5.82 -1.64 -4.82
CA LEU A 18 6.23 -0.40 -5.47
C LEU A 18 6.98 0.51 -4.49
N LEU A 19 6.44 0.72 -3.28
CA LEU A 19 7.10 1.54 -2.27
C LEU A 19 8.44 0.95 -1.82
N ALA A 20 8.50 -0.36 -1.60
CA ALA A 20 9.75 -1.03 -1.22
C ALA A 20 10.82 -0.83 -2.30
N LEU A 21 10.48 -0.98 -3.58
CA LEU A 21 11.42 -0.79 -4.69
C LEU A 21 11.80 0.69 -4.90
N LEU A 22 10.88 1.62 -4.71
CA LEU A 22 11.15 3.05 -4.81
C LEU A 22 12.07 3.55 -3.68
N GLN A 23 11.89 3.04 -2.46
CA GLN A 23 12.66 3.44 -1.29
C GLN A 23 13.98 2.68 -1.15
N HIS A 24 14.03 1.45 -1.67
CA HIS A 24 15.17 0.55 -1.56
C HIS A 24 15.44 -0.13 -2.90
N SER A 25 15.96 0.64 -3.86
CA SER A 25 16.32 0.15 -5.19
C SER A 25 17.37 -0.97 -5.15
N ASP A 26 18.16 -1.04 -4.09
CA ASP A 26 19.11 -2.11 -3.83
C ASP A 26 18.44 -3.47 -3.55
N LEU A 27 17.12 -3.53 -3.33
CA LEU A 27 16.38 -4.80 -3.35
C LEU A 27 16.46 -5.51 -4.71
N LEU A 28 16.70 -4.78 -5.81
CA LEU A 28 16.84 -5.36 -7.15
C LEU A 28 18.22 -5.98 -7.39
N HIS A 29 19.24 -5.53 -6.64
CA HIS A 29 20.64 -5.92 -6.87
C HIS A 29 21.20 -6.78 -5.73
N SER A 30 20.89 -6.44 -4.49
CA SER A 30 21.39 -7.07 -3.27
C SER A 30 20.28 -7.23 -2.21
N PRO A 31 19.23 -8.02 -2.50
CA PRO A 31 18.05 -8.13 -1.62
C PRO A 31 18.37 -8.64 -0.22
N ILE A 32 19.26 -9.63 -0.11
CA ILE A 32 19.64 -10.23 1.18
C ILE A 32 20.35 -9.20 2.06
N ALA A 33 21.26 -8.40 1.49
CA ALA A 33 21.96 -7.36 2.23
C ALA A 33 21.00 -6.29 2.78
N ARG A 34 20.01 -5.87 1.97
CA ARG A 34 18.98 -4.92 2.44
C ARG A 34 18.14 -5.49 3.59
N ILE A 35 17.71 -6.74 3.47
CA ILE A 35 16.91 -7.41 4.51
C ILE A 35 17.71 -7.50 5.82
N ASN A 36 18.99 -7.90 5.74
CA ASN A 36 19.86 -7.94 6.92
C ASN A 36 20.03 -6.55 7.55
N LEU A 37 20.27 -5.51 6.74
CA LEU A 37 20.36 -4.13 7.22
C LEU A 37 19.05 -3.64 7.87
N MET A 38 17.89 -4.03 7.36
CA MET A 38 16.60 -3.71 7.98
C MET A 38 16.41 -4.45 9.30
N SER A 39 16.85 -5.71 9.37
CA SER A 39 16.81 -6.53 10.58
C SER A 39 17.70 -5.94 11.67
N GLU A 40 18.95 -5.60 11.34
CA GLU A 40 19.92 -4.98 12.26
C GLU A 40 19.42 -3.64 12.81
N LYS A 41 18.74 -2.85 11.98
CA LYS A 41 18.19 -1.55 12.38
C LYS A 41 16.82 -1.65 13.07
N GLY A 42 16.27 -2.85 13.27
CA GLY A 42 14.93 -3.05 13.82
C GLY A 42 13.80 -2.49 12.94
N ASN A 43 14.08 -2.18 11.67
CA ASN A 43 13.19 -1.45 10.76
C ASN A 43 12.43 -2.38 9.79
N TYR A 44 12.28 -3.66 10.12
CA TYR A 44 11.59 -4.64 9.28
C TYR A 44 10.13 -4.25 8.98
N LEU A 45 9.46 -3.58 9.93
CA LEU A 45 8.07 -3.15 9.78
C LEU A 45 7.91 -1.87 8.97
N HIS A 46 8.99 -1.12 8.72
CA HIS A 46 8.90 0.20 8.09
C HIS A 46 8.19 0.16 6.72
N PRO A 47 8.51 -0.77 5.79
CA PRO A 47 7.79 -0.87 4.52
C PRO A 47 6.30 -1.18 4.69
N LEU A 48 5.95 -2.02 5.66
CA LEU A 48 4.55 -2.38 5.95
C LEU A 48 3.76 -1.19 6.49
N ILE A 49 4.35 -0.43 7.41
CA ILE A 49 3.72 0.77 7.99
C ILE A 49 3.50 1.82 6.90
N TRP A 50 4.51 2.07 6.07
CA TRP A 50 4.40 3.01 4.95
C TRP A 50 3.33 2.60 3.92
N ALA A 51 3.32 1.33 3.52
CA ALA A 51 2.29 0.81 2.63
C ALA A 51 0.89 0.94 3.24
N SER A 52 0.75 0.69 4.54
CA SER A 52 -0.52 0.83 5.28
C SER A 52 -0.99 2.28 5.30
N GLY A 53 -0.09 3.23 5.59
CA GLY A 53 -0.39 4.66 5.54
C GLY A 53 -0.87 5.11 4.16
N LEU A 54 -0.15 4.74 3.10
CA LEU A 54 -0.55 5.07 1.73
C LEU A 54 -1.88 4.40 1.34
N TYR A 55 -2.08 3.15 1.75
CA TYR A 55 -3.32 2.43 1.46
C TYR A 55 -4.54 3.08 2.11
N ILE A 56 -4.41 3.56 3.35
CA ILE A 56 -5.46 4.32 4.05
C ILE A 56 -5.81 5.57 3.25
N ILE A 57 -4.82 6.32 2.76
CA ILE A 57 -5.05 7.51 1.93
C ILE A 57 -5.85 7.13 0.66
N VAL A 58 -5.46 6.04 -0.01
CA VAL A 58 -6.17 5.54 -1.20
C VAL A 58 -7.63 5.18 -0.86
N ILE A 59 -7.89 4.53 0.27
CA ILE A 59 -9.25 4.20 0.72
C ILE A 59 -10.05 5.48 0.97
N LEU A 60 -9.49 6.47 1.66
CA LEU A 60 -10.16 7.74 1.94
C LEU A 60 -10.55 8.45 0.64
N VAL A 61 -9.66 8.50 -0.35
CA VAL A 61 -9.97 9.06 -1.67
C VAL A 61 -11.12 8.31 -2.34
N ARG A 62 -11.11 6.97 -2.34
CA ARG A 62 -12.23 6.18 -2.90
C ARG A 62 -13.55 6.48 -2.20
N LEU A 63 -13.54 6.63 -0.88
CA LEU A 63 -14.74 6.96 -0.10
C LEU A 63 -15.27 8.35 -0.45
N ILE A 64 -14.40 9.35 -0.58
CA ILE A 64 -14.78 10.71 -0.99
C ILE A 64 -15.42 10.69 -2.38
N ILE A 65 -14.80 10.02 -3.36
CA ILE A 65 -15.36 9.92 -4.73
C ILE A 65 -16.73 9.24 -4.70
N LYS A 66 -16.86 8.12 -3.97
CA LYS A 66 -18.13 7.40 -3.84
C LYS A 66 -19.21 8.29 -3.23
N TYR A 67 -18.87 9.09 -2.23
CA TYR A 67 -19.78 10.03 -1.59
C TYR A 67 -20.22 11.15 -2.54
N ILE A 68 -19.29 11.73 -3.29
CA ILE A 68 -19.60 12.75 -4.30
C ILE A 68 -20.56 12.20 -5.37
N LEU A 69 -20.30 10.99 -5.88
CA LEU A 69 -21.17 10.33 -6.86
C LEU A 69 -22.56 10.02 -6.29
N TYR A 70 -22.64 9.60 -5.03
CA TYR A 70 -23.92 9.39 -4.34
C TYR A 70 -24.73 10.69 -4.26
N LEU A 71 -24.10 11.81 -3.87
CA LEU A 71 -24.78 13.11 -3.81
C LEU A 71 -25.26 13.58 -5.20
N LYS A 72 -24.47 13.32 -6.25
CA LYS A 72 -24.85 13.65 -7.64
C LYS A 72 -26.09 12.86 -8.07
N ASN A 73 -26.12 11.56 -7.83
CA ASN A 73 -27.23 10.69 -8.25
C ASN A 73 -28.50 10.93 -7.44
N LYS A 74 -28.41 11.42 -6.20
CA LYS A 74 -29.58 11.75 -5.37
C LYS A 74 -30.27 13.07 -5.77
N LYS A 75 -29.56 13.95 -6.48
CA LYS A 75 -30.08 15.24 -6.96
C LYS A 75 -30.67 15.18 -8.38
N SER A 76 -30.53 14.03 -9.07
CA SER A 76 -31.16 13.75 -10.37
C SER A 76 -32.43 12.93 -10.18
#